data_AF-A0A370HLM7-F1
#
_entry.id   AF-A0A370HLM7-F1
#
_cell.length_a   1.000
_cell.length_b   1.000
_cell.length_c   1.000
_cell.angle_alpha   90.00
_cell.angle_beta   90.00
_cell.angle_gamma   90.00
#
_symmetry.space_group_name_H-M   'P 1'
#
loop_
_entity.id
_entity.type
_entity.pdbx_description
1 polymer ?
#
loop_
_entity_poly.entity_id
_entity_poly.type
_entity_poly.pdbx_seq_one_letter_code
_entity_poly.pdbx_strand_id
1 'polypeptide(L)'
;MPKPYPEEFRRDVVAVARKGETTLRQVAKDFGISESCLAGWLKQADIEDGHRAGVTRVESDELRELRKRNKLLEQENEILRRAAAFFARELPPK
;
A
#
# COMPACT_ATOMS: atom_id res chain seq x y z
N MET A 1 -18.56 -3.24 -5.55
CA MET A 1 -17.33 -3.81 -6.15
C MET A 1 -17.36 -5.31 -5.95
N PRO A 2 -16.95 -6.13 -6.95
CA PRO A 2 -16.86 -7.57 -6.76
C PRO A 2 -15.90 -7.91 -5.62
N LYS A 3 -16.15 -9.00 -4.89
CA LYS A 3 -15.27 -9.44 -3.81
C LYS A 3 -13.89 -9.77 -4.40
N PRO A 4 -12.80 -9.27 -3.80
CA PRO A 4 -11.46 -9.63 -4.25
C PRO A 4 -11.21 -11.13 -4.03
N TYR A 5 -10.41 -11.72 -4.90
CA TYR A 5 -9.99 -13.12 -4.74
C TYR A 5 -9.21 -13.31 -3.43
N PRO A 6 -9.35 -14.48 -2.77
CA PRO A 6 -8.53 -14.83 -1.62
C PRO A 6 -7.03 -14.66 -1.92
N GLU A 7 -6.24 -14.31 -0.91
CA GLU A 7 -4.80 -14.11 -1.08
C GLU A 7 -4.07 -15.42 -1.37
N GLU A 8 -4.44 -16.50 -0.68
CA GLU A 8 -3.88 -17.84 -0.92
C GLU A 8 -4.09 -18.28 -2.36
N PHE A 9 -5.31 -18.13 -2.88
CA PHE A 9 -5.63 -18.41 -4.28
C PHE A 9 -4.75 -17.61 -5.24
N ARG A 10 -4.60 -16.30 -5.00
CA ARG A 10 -3.73 -15.45 -5.83
C ARG A 10 -2.28 -15.92 -5.80
N ARG A 11 -1.77 -16.28 -4.63
CA ARG A 11 -0.40 -16.76 -4.43
C ARG A 11 -0.16 -18.07 -5.19
N ASP A 12 -1.08 -19.02 -5.09
CA ASP A 12 -0.96 -20.33 -5.74
C ASP A 12 -0.99 -20.20 -7.26
N VAL A 13 -1.90 -19.39 -7.80
CA VAL A 13 -1.99 -19.13 -9.25
C VAL A 13 -0.72 -18.45 -9.76
N VAL A 14 -0.19 -17.46 -9.02
CA VAL A 14 1.09 -16.82 -9.36
C VAL A 14 2.25 -17.82 -9.31
N ALA A 15 2.28 -18.71 -8.33
CA ALA A 15 3.32 -19.75 -8.23
C ALA A 15 3.27 -20.70 -9.43
N VAL A 16 2.08 -21.14 -9.85
CA VAL A 16 1.91 -21.97 -11.06
C VAL A 16 2.36 -21.23 -12.31
N ALA A 17 1.94 -19.96 -12.47
CA ALA A 17 2.35 -19.15 -13.62
C ALA A 17 3.88 -18.95 -13.70
N ARG A 18 4.55 -18.79 -12.56
CA ARG A 18 6.02 -18.62 -12.50
C ARG A 18 6.81 -19.88 -12.80
N LYS A 19 6.24 -21.08 -12.64
CA LYS A 19 6.90 -22.33 -13.05
C LYS A 19 7.19 -22.38 -14.56
N GLY A 20 6.40 -21.65 -15.37
CA GLY A 20 6.63 -21.53 -16.81
C GLY A 20 6.31 -22.80 -17.61
N GLU A 21 5.65 -23.79 -17.01
CA GLU A 21 5.29 -25.06 -17.66
C GLU A 21 4.18 -24.89 -18.71
N THR A 22 3.36 -23.84 -18.58
CA THR A 22 2.25 -23.53 -19.50
C THR A 22 2.16 -22.02 -19.77
N THR A 23 1.43 -21.65 -20.81
CA THR A 23 1.22 -20.23 -21.16
C THR A 23 0.32 -19.53 -20.14
N LEU A 24 0.52 -18.22 -19.94
CA LEU A 24 -0.32 -17.41 -19.04
C LEU A 24 -1.82 -17.51 -19.39
N ARG A 25 -2.14 -17.58 -20.68
CA ARG A 25 -3.50 -17.76 -21.18
C ARG A 25 -4.10 -19.10 -20.74
N GLN A 26 -3.31 -20.17 -20.77
CA GLN A 26 -3.76 -21.49 -20.34
C GLN A 26 -3.96 -21.52 -18.81
N VAL A 27 -3.00 -21.00 -18.04
CA VAL A 27 -3.14 -20.86 -16.58
C VAL A 27 -4.39 -20.05 -16.23
N ALA A 28 -4.59 -18.89 -16.84
CA ALA A 28 -5.77 -18.07 -16.59
C ALA A 28 -7.08 -18.82 -16.90
N LYS A 29 -7.11 -19.58 -17.99
CA LYS A 29 -8.26 -20.42 -18.36
C LYS A 29 -8.53 -21.53 -17.34
N ASP A 30 -7.48 -22.23 -16.90
CA ASP A 30 -7.60 -23.37 -15.96
C ASP A 30 -8.11 -22.92 -14.59
N PHE A 31 -7.73 -21.72 -14.15
CA PHE A 31 -8.18 -21.13 -12.89
C PHE A 31 -9.43 -20.23 -13.03
N GLY A 32 -10.01 -20.13 -14.24
CA GLY A 32 -11.25 -19.38 -14.47
C GLY A 32 -11.12 -17.86 -14.30
N ILE A 33 -9.93 -17.29 -14.52
CA ILE A 33 -9.66 -15.85 -14.41
C ILE A 33 -9.30 -15.24 -15.76
N SER A 34 -9.34 -13.91 -15.86
CA SER A 34 -8.84 -13.23 -17.06
C SER A 34 -7.31 -13.19 -17.09
N GLU A 35 -6.73 -13.27 -18.28
CA GLU A 35 -5.28 -13.14 -18.48
C GLU A 35 -4.73 -11.80 -17.96
N SER A 36 -5.50 -10.72 -18.14
CA SER A 36 -5.17 -9.40 -17.59
C SER A 36 -5.11 -9.39 -16.06
N CYS A 37 -5.95 -10.17 -15.40
CA CYS A 37 -5.96 -10.29 -13.94
C CYS A 37 -4.68 -11.00 -13.46
N LEU A 38 -4.33 -12.12 -14.10
CA LEU A 38 -3.10 -12.85 -13.83
C LEU A 38 -1.84 -12.00 -14.08
N ALA A 39 -1.80 -11.27 -15.20
CA ALA A 39 -0.69 -10.37 -15.50
C ALA A 39 -0.52 -9.27 -14.44
N GLY A 40 -1.63 -8.75 -13.91
CA GLY A 40 -1.62 -7.80 -12.80
C GLY A 40 -1.04 -8.39 -11.51
N TRP A 41 -1.39 -9.64 -11.18
CA TRP A 41 -0.86 -10.32 -10.00
C TRP A 41 0.63 -10.62 -10.13
N LEU A 42 1.09 -11.06 -11.31
CA LEU A 42 2.51 -11.26 -11.58
C LEU A 42 3.29 -9.96 -11.44
N LYS A 43 2.79 -8.87 -12.02
CA LYS A 43 3.41 -7.55 -11.87
C LYS A 43 3.51 -7.13 -10.41
N GLN A 44 2.46 -7.34 -9.61
CA GLN A 44 2.51 -7.00 -8.19
C GLN A 44 3.52 -7.89 -7.46
N ALA A 45 3.53 -9.20 -7.72
CA ALA A 45 4.49 -10.12 -7.12
C ALA A 45 5.93 -9.75 -7.47
N ASP A 46 6.20 -9.29 -8.70
CA ASP A 46 7.52 -8.82 -9.10
C ASP A 46 7.93 -7.52 -8.38
N ILE A 47 6.97 -6.67 -8.02
CA ILE A 47 7.22 -5.48 -7.19
C ILE A 47 7.54 -5.90 -5.75
N GLU A 48 6.74 -6.79 -5.17
CA GLU A 48 6.96 -7.29 -3.80
C GLU A 48 8.31 -8.02 -3.67
N ASP A 49 8.74 -8.76 -4.70
CA ASP A 49 10.03 -9.46 -4.72
C ASP A 49 11.22 -8.55 -5.07
N GLY A 50 10.97 -7.28 -5.42
CA GLY A 50 12.02 -6.33 -5.82
C GLY A 50 12.58 -6.53 -7.23
N HIS A 51 11.99 -7.43 -8.04
CA HIS A 51 12.34 -7.62 -9.44
C HIS A 51 11.87 -6.47 -10.34
N ARG A 52 10.92 -5.66 -9.86
CA ARG A 52 10.38 -4.51 -10.58
C ARG A 52 10.22 -3.31 -9.65
N ALA A 53 10.55 -2.12 -10.15
CA ALA A 53 10.30 -0.88 -9.43
C ALA A 53 8.78 -0.67 -9.22
N GLY A 54 8.41 -0.34 -7.98
CA GLY A 54 7.05 -0.09 -7.55
C GLY A 54 7.00 0.13 -6.04
N VAL A 55 5.81 0.46 -5.52
CA VAL A 55 5.58 0.56 -4.08
C VAL A 55 5.04 -0.78 -3.61
N THR A 56 5.77 -1.43 -2.71
CA THR A 56 5.35 -2.67 -2.05
C THR A 56 4.20 -2.42 -1.09
N ARG A 57 3.50 -3.47 -0.68
CA ARG A 57 2.45 -3.35 0.33
C ARG A 57 2.98 -2.78 1.65
N VAL A 58 4.16 -3.23 2.07
CA VAL A 58 4.80 -2.77 3.31
C VAL A 58 5.07 -1.27 3.26
N GLU A 59 5.69 -0.79 2.18
CA GLU A 59 5.95 0.64 2.00
C GLU A 59 4.67 1.47 1.95
N SER A 60 3.60 0.92 1.33
CA SER A 60 2.29 1.59 1.28
C SER A 60 1.65 1.73 2.66
N ASP A 61 1.73 0.68 3.48
CA ASP A 61 1.21 0.68 4.85
C ASP A 61 2.01 1.62 5.75
N GLU A 62 3.34 1.61 5.64
CA GLU A 62 4.21 2.56 6.34
C GLU A 62 3.91 4.01 5.95
N LEU A 63 3.76 4.29 4.66
CA LEU A 63 3.36 5.62 4.17
C LEU A 63 2.03 6.08 4.77
N ARG A 64 1.05 5.17 4.90
CA ARG A 64 -0.24 5.48 5.50
C ARG A 64 -0.11 5.83 6.98
N GLU A 65 0.64 5.04 7.74
CA GLU A 65 0.87 5.29 9.17
C GLU A 65 1.67 6.57 9.40
N LEU A 66 2.70 6.83 8.58
CA LEU A 66 3.47 8.07 8.62
C LEU A 66 2.59 9.29 8.34
N ARG A 67 1.72 9.23 7.32
CA ARG A 67 0.76 10.31 7.02
C ARG A 67 -0.19 10.57 8.18
N LYS A 68 -0.66 9.50 8.85
CA LYS A 68 -1.52 9.62 10.02
C LYS A 68 -0.80 10.28 11.19
N ARG A 69 0.44 9.87 11.48
CA ARG A 69 1.28 10.47 12.54
C ARG A 69 1.61 11.93 12.25
N ASN A 70 1.96 12.24 11.01
CA ASN A 70 2.29 13.60 10.59
C ASN A 70 1.09 14.54 10.81
N LYS A 71 -0.12 14.12 10.39
CA LYS A 71 -1.35 14.88 10.65
C LYS A 71 -1.60 15.12 12.15
N LEU A 72 -1.33 14.13 13.01
CA LEU A 72 -1.47 14.29 14.45
C LEU A 72 -0.48 15.32 15.00
N LEU A 73 0.80 15.22 14.59
CA LEU A 73 1.84 16.15 14.99
C LEU A 73 1.56 17.58 14.53
N GLU A 74 0.99 17.76 13.34
CA GLU A 74 0.57 19.08 12.86
C GLU A 74 -0.51 19.69 13.74
N GLN A 75 -1.50 18.89 14.16
CA GLN A 75 -2.56 19.32 15.08
C GLN A 75 -2.01 19.69 16.46
N GLU A 76 -1.12 18.87 17.03
CA GLU A 76 -0.47 19.16 18.30
C GLU A 76 0.35 20.45 18.24
N ASN A 77 1.14 20.63 17.17
CA ASN A 77 1.89 21.86 16.95
C ASN A 77 0.98 23.09 16.85
N GLU A 78 -0.17 22.97 16.19
CA GLU A 78 -1.13 24.06 16.11
C GLU A 78 -1.67 24.46 17.50
N ILE A 79 -2.02 23.48 18.33
CA ILE A 79 -2.46 23.73 19.71
C ILE A 79 -1.36 24.42 20.51
N LEU A 80 -0.12 23.92 20.44
CA LEU A 80 1.02 24.50 21.14
C LEU A 80 1.29 25.94 20.70
N ARG A 81 1.21 26.23 19.38
CA ARG A 81 1.36 27.59 18.85
C ARG A 81 0.26 28.53 19.36
N ARG A 82 -0.99 28.06 19.40
CA ARG A 82 -2.12 28.85 19.95
C ARG A 82 -1.93 29.13 21.44
N ALA A 83 -1.48 28.15 22.22
CA ALA A 83 -1.19 28.31 23.64
C ALA A 83 -0.03 29.30 23.86
N ALA A 84 1.08 29.17 23.11
CA ALA A 84 2.20 30.09 23.19
C ALA A 84 1.79 31.54 22.84
N ALA A 85 0.97 31.72 21.80
CA ALA A 85 0.45 33.03 21.43
C ALA A 85 -0.47 33.62 22.51
N PHE A 86 -1.27 32.80 23.18
CA PHE A 86 -2.10 33.21 24.31
C PHE A 86 -1.22 33.73 25.46
N PHE A 87 -0.25 32.94 25.92
CA PHE A 87 0.65 33.35 27.01
C PHE A 87 1.51 34.57 26.68
N ALA A 88 1.98 34.69 25.43
CA ALA A 88 2.73 35.85 24.98
C ALA A 88 1.92 37.16 25.06
N ARG A 89 0.58 37.09 24.98
CA ARG A 89 -0.31 38.25 25.13
C ARG A 89 -0.59 38.60 26.61
N GLU A 90 -0.49 37.63 27.51
CA GLU A 90 -0.73 37.82 28.95
C GLU A 90 0.53 38.27 29.71
N LEU A 91 1.73 38.10 29.14
CA LEU A 91 2.96 38.61 29.73
C LEU A 91 2.99 40.15 29.65
N PRO A 92 3.08 40.88 30.78
CA PRO A 92 3.20 42.33 30.75
C PRO A 92 4.54 42.73 30.08
N PRO A 93 4.57 43.84 29.33
CA PRO A 93 5.82 44.36 28.78
C PRO A 93 6.80 44.66 29.92
N LYS A 94 8.06 44.27 29.74
CA LYS A 94 9.17 44.58 30.64
C LYS A 94 9.54 46.06 30.58
#